data_AF-A0A0M3IA61-F1
#
_entry.id   AF-A0A0M3IA61-F1
#
_cell.length_a   1.000
_cell.length_b   1.000
_cell.length_c   1.000
_cell.angle_alpha   90.00
_cell.angle_beta   90.00
_cell.angle_gamma   90.00
#
_symmetry.space_group_name_H-M   'P 1'
#
loop_
_entity.id
_entity.type
_entity.pdbx_description
1 polymer ?
#
loop_
_entity_poly.entity_id
_entity_poly.type
_entity_poly.pdbx_seq_one_letter_code
_entity_poly.pdbx_strand_id
1 'polypeptide(L)'
;MGFGAIVPNMPDVILRRIFDFLTYKELCRLECICKRWRKLIWWIFKRDILELTVEQSITYTTVSVNQQVPFKRLSVCCSFDAVDFLSGILRRSRLYVRKLSCDLRFLAYLDRLQCDRETNRRYWSNVDELWLVIAKLDDHITQKFLSIESSLFLSLQEMTVQIHEGSTQVDSIDRVISSIVQRFPNIDINMELHASNSDEIYAQLNAFSKMELKKLKLICVSYEPARISLTLIAHLLKQRNITVHNFTFRDWCIVCEPNEALFHNKLNTFRISSCNIESVDSLSSALLKTVMLAENDSSLGGINVLNNSTENGKFFSHK
;
A
#
# COMPACT_ATOMS: atom_id res chain seq x y z
N MET A 1 -16.95 -46.08 -24.09
CA MET A 1 -15.49 -46.24 -24.31
C MET A 1 -14.89 -44.84 -24.39
N GLY A 2 -14.23 -44.37 -23.34
CA GLY A 2 -13.53 -43.09 -23.37
C GLY A 2 -12.14 -43.31 -23.96
N PHE A 3 -11.87 -42.73 -25.12
CA PHE A 3 -10.50 -42.66 -25.63
C PHE A 3 -9.67 -41.88 -24.59
N GLY A 4 -8.79 -42.58 -23.87
CA GLY A 4 -7.78 -41.94 -23.04
C GLY A 4 -6.91 -41.09 -23.95
N ALA A 5 -6.91 -39.77 -23.75
CA ALA A 5 -6.04 -38.88 -24.49
C ALA A 5 -4.58 -39.38 -24.34
N ILE A 6 -3.98 -39.81 -25.45
CA ILE A 6 -2.57 -40.19 -25.50
C ILE A 6 -1.78 -38.90 -25.34
N VAL A 7 -1.32 -38.63 -24.13
CA VAL A 7 -0.37 -37.55 -23.86
C VAL A 7 1.00 -38.04 -24.35
N PRO A 8 1.65 -37.38 -25.33
CA PRO A 8 2.97 -37.79 -25.78
C PRO A 8 3.94 -37.88 -24.61
N ASN A 9 4.67 -38.99 -24.49
CA ASN A 9 5.66 -39.18 -23.42
C ASN A 9 6.95 -38.40 -23.70
N MET A 10 6.83 -37.07 -23.85
CA MET A 10 7.96 -36.17 -24.02
C MET A 10 8.64 -35.91 -22.66
N PRO A 11 9.97 -35.73 -22.60
CA PRO A 11 10.66 -35.33 -21.38
C PRO A 11 10.14 -33.99 -20.83
N ASP A 12 10.12 -33.82 -19.50
CA ASP A 12 9.65 -32.60 -18.83
C ASP A 12 10.40 -31.34 -19.29
N VAL A 13 11.68 -31.46 -19.63
CA VAL A 13 12.49 -30.34 -20.12
C VAL A 13 11.96 -29.81 -21.46
N ILE A 14 11.51 -30.71 -22.35
CA ILE A 14 10.94 -30.32 -23.63
C ILE A 14 9.54 -29.73 -23.43
N LEU A 15 8.71 -30.35 -22.59
CA LEU A 15 7.38 -29.82 -22.27
C LEU A 15 7.43 -28.42 -21.67
N ARG A 16 8.38 -28.15 -20.76
CA ARG A 16 8.58 -26.80 -20.20
C ARG A 16 8.92 -25.79 -21.29
N ARG A 17 9.84 -26.13 -22.20
CA ARG A 17 10.19 -25.25 -23.33
C ARG A 17 8.98 -24.96 -24.21
N ILE A 18 8.14 -25.97 -24.50
CA ILE A 18 6.92 -25.77 -25.28
C ILE A 18 5.95 -24.85 -24.52
N PHE A 19 5.74 -25.09 -23.23
CA PHE A 19 4.84 -24.31 -22.39
C PHE A 19 5.32 -22.87 -22.19
N ASP A 20 6.64 -22.62 -22.21
CA ASP A 20 7.20 -21.27 -22.12
C ASP A 20 6.81 -20.38 -23.32
N PHE A 21 6.39 -20.95 -24.46
CA PHE A 21 5.86 -20.19 -25.60
C PHE A 21 4.36 -19.91 -25.54
N LEU A 22 3.66 -20.46 -24.55
CA LEU A 22 2.21 -20.32 -24.43
C LEU A 22 1.83 -19.13 -23.56
N THR A 23 0.72 -18.51 -23.91
CA THR A 23 0.11 -17.47 -23.09
C THR A 23 -0.44 -18.04 -21.79
N TYR A 24 -0.62 -17.18 -20.79
CA TYR A 24 -1.28 -17.52 -19.52
C TYR A 24 -2.63 -18.24 -19.74
N LYS A 25 -3.44 -17.78 -20.70
CA LYS A 25 -4.75 -18.34 -21.01
C LYS A 25 -4.66 -19.75 -21.57
N GLU A 26 -3.68 -20.01 -22.43
CA GLU A 26 -3.42 -21.34 -22.97
C GLU A 26 -2.93 -22.28 -21.89
N LEU A 27 -1.99 -21.84 -21.04
CA LEU A 27 -1.51 -22.60 -19.90
C LEU A 27 -2.66 -22.98 -18.93
N CYS A 28 -3.57 -22.04 -18.65
CA CYS A 28 -4.76 -22.32 -17.85
C CYS A 28 -5.68 -23.40 -18.45
N ARG A 29 -5.74 -23.53 -19.78
CA ARG A 29 -6.50 -24.60 -20.43
C ARG A 29 -5.77 -25.94 -20.32
N LEU A 30 -4.44 -25.93 -20.45
CA LEU A 30 -3.63 -27.15 -20.42
C LEU A 30 -3.48 -27.77 -19.02
N GLU A 31 -3.55 -26.98 -17.93
CA GLU A 31 -3.42 -27.50 -16.56
C GLU A 31 -4.56 -28.46 -16.14
N CYS A 32 -5.68 -28.43 -16.87
CA CYS A 32 -6.83 -29.30 -16.64
C CYS A 32 -6.66 -30.69 -17.27
N ILE A 33 -5.69 -30.88 -18.18
CA ILE A 33 -5.56 -32.11 -18.98
C ILE A 33 -5.03 -33.28 -18.14
N CYS A 34 -3.92 -33.09 -17.43
CA CYS A 34 -3.37 -34.14 -16.57
C CYS A 34 -2.53 -33.59 -15.41
N LYS A 35 -2.36 -34.42 -14.36
CA LYS A 35 -1.61 -34.05 -13.15
C LYS A 35 -0.16 -33.64 -13.44
N ARG A 36 0.49 -34.27 -14.44
CA ARG A 36 1.87 -33.97 -14.83
C ARG A 36 1.99 -32.56 -15.41
N TRP A 37 1.12 -32.21 -16.37
CA TRP A 37 1.13 -30.89 -17.00
C TRP A 37 0.78 -29.79 -16.01
N ARG A 38 -0.19 -30.03 -15.13
CA ARG A 38 -0.51 -29.11 -14.03
C ARG A 38 0.72 -28.76 -13.19
N LYS A 39 1.52 -29.76 -12.78
CA LYS A 39 2.74 -29.53 -11.99
C LYS A 39 3.77 -28.67 -12.75
N LEU A 40 3.96 -28.93 -14.05
CA LEU A 40 4.88 -28.16 -14.88
C LEU A 40 4.40 -26.71 -15.07
N ILE A 41 3.12 -26.51 -15.33
CA ILE A 41 2.50 -25.20 -15.51
C ILE A 41 2.54 -24.39 -14.22
N TRP A 42 2.26 -25.01 -13.07
CA TRP A 42 2.39 -24.34 -11.76
C TRP A 42 3.82 -23.91 -11.47
N TRP A 43 4.81 -24.68 -11.90
CA TRP A 43 6.21 -24.27 -11.80
C TRP A 43 6.51 -23.03 -12.66
N ILE A 44 5.96 -22.96 -13.88
CA ILE A 44 6.06 -21.77 -14.75
C ILE A 44 5.41 -20.56 -14.07
N PHE A 45 4.17 -20.69 -13.59
CA PHE A 45 3.48 -19.60 -12.91
C PHE A 45 4.23 -19.11 -11.67
N LYS A 46 4.80 -20.02 -10.86
CA LYS A 46 5.62 -19.64 -9.70
C LYS A 46 6.90 -18.88 -10.09
N ARG A 47 7.50 -19.21 -11.24
CA ARG A 47 8.70 -18.55 -11.76
C ARG A 47 8.37 -17.14 -12.28
N ASP A 48 7.25 -17.01 -12.98
CA ASP A 48 6.93 -15.86 -13.84
C ASP A 48 5.84 -14.92 -13.29
N ILE A 49 5.22 -15.26 -12.15
CA ILE A 49 4.16 -14.45 -11.54
C ILE A 49 4.48 -14.30 -10.06
N LEU A 50 5.10 -13.19 -9.68
CA LEU A 50 5.36 -12.82 -8.28
C LEU A 50 4.53 -11.60 -7.86
N GLU A 51 3.95 -10.88 -8.82
CA GLU A 51 3.05 -9.77 -8.60
C GLU A 51 1.67 -10.07 -9.20
N LEU A 52 0.62 -9.75 -8.44
CA LEU A 52 -0.76 -9.88 -8.87
C LEU A 52 -1.45 -8.52 -8.75
N THR A 53 -2.06 -8.06 -9.83
CA THR A 53 -2.97 -6.90 -9.83
C THR A 53 -4.37 -7.39 -10.12
N VAL A 54 -5.34 -7.08 -9.25
CA VAL A 54 -6.76 -7.41 -9.43
C VAL A 54 -7.56 -6.13 -9.36
N GLU A 55 -8.19 -5.76 -10.47
CA GLU A 55 -9.10 -4.63 -10.57
C GLU A 55 -10.51 -5.15 -10.85
N GLN A 56 -11.48 -4.73 -10.03
CA GLN A 56 -12.88 -5.11 -10.21
C GLN A 56 -13.77 -3.91 -10.47
N SER A 57 -14.61 -4.00 -11.52
CA SER A 57 -15.55 -2.94 -11.87
C SER A 57 -16.81 -3.51 -12.50
N ILE A 58 -17.93 -2.81 -12.30
CA ILE A 58 -19.20 -3.11 -12.99
C ILE A 58 -19.11 -2.87 -14.50
N THR A 59 -18.16 -2.04 -14.95
CA THR A 59 -17.95 -1.74 -16.37
C THR A 59 -17.28 -2.88 -17.14
N TYR A 60 -16.66 -3.83 -16.44
CA TYR A 60 -16.07 -5.00 -17.09
C TYR A 60 -17.14 -6.02 -17.44
N THR A 61 -17.40 -6.18 -18.73
CA THR A 61 -18.31 -7.21 -19.26
C THR A 61 -17.60 -8.53 -19.55
N THR A 62 -16.27 -8.50 -19.67
CA THR A 62 -15.44 -9.69 -19.91
C THR A 62 -14.23 -9.68 -18.98
N VAL A 63 -13.74 -10.89 -18.69
CA VAL A 63 -12.48 -11.05 -17.94
C VAL A 63 -11.31 -10.77 -18.87
N SER A 64 -10.47 -9.81 -18.49
CA SER A 64 -9.20 -9.54 -19.13
C SER A 64 -8.06 -10.01 -18.25
N VAL A 65 -7.06 -10.65 -18.87
CA VAL A 65 -5.87 -11.14 -18.19
C VAL A 65 -4.67 -10.82 -19.05
N ASN A 66 -3.70 -10.14 -18.45
CA ASN A 66 -2.46 -9.78 -19.10
C ASN A 66 -1.27 -10.23 -18.24
N GLN A 67 -0.39 -11.05 -18.80
CA GLN A 67 0.83 -11.47 -18.13
C GLN A 67 2.02 -10.69 -18.71
N GLN A 68 2.70 -9.96 -17.83
CA GLN A 68 3.89 -9.19 -18.16
C GLN A 68 5.11 -9.88 -17.56
N VAL A 69 5.64 -10.88 -18.28
CA VAL A 69 6.75 -11.75 -17.82
C VAL A 69 7.99 -10.96 -17.34
N PRO A 70 8.44 -9.88 -18.01
CA PRO A 70 9.61 -9.11 -17.53
C PRO A 70 9.42 -8.51 -16.13
N PHE A 71 8.18 -8.14 -15.77
CA PHE A 71 7.84 -7.60 -14.46
C PHE A 71 7.37 -8.69 -13.48
N LYS A 72 7.31 -9.95 -13.93
CA LYS A 72 6.70 -11.07 -13.21
C LYS A 72 5.29 -10.76 -12.70
N ARG A 73 4.51 -10.02 -13.50
CA ARG A 73 3.21 -9.49 -13.12
C ARG A 73 2.08 -10.18 -13.88
N LEU A 74 1.02 -10.52 -13.16
CA LEU A 74 -0.27 -10.88 -13.73
C LEU A 74 -1.29 -9.80 -13.38
N SER A 75 -1.84 -9.14 -14.39
CA SER A 75 -2.92 -8.17 -14.22
C SER A 75 -4.25 -8.79 -14.65
N VAL A 76 -5.25 -8.68 -13.78
CA VAL A 76 -6.59 -9.22 -13.93
C VAL A 76 -7.58 -8.08 -13.80
N CYS A 77 -8.43 -7.90 -14.82
CA CYS A 77 -9.56 -6.98 -14.79
C CYS A 77 -10.84 -7.78 -14.99
N CYS A 78 -11.82 -7.65 -14.10
CA CYS A 78 -13.03 -8.47 -14.17
C CYS A 78 -14.24 -7.83 -13.47
N SER A 79 -15.44 -8.36 -13.74
CA SER A 79 -16.64 -7.99 -12.98
C SER A 79 -16.58 -8.51 -11.55
N PHE A 80 -17.47 -7.99 -10.69
CA PHE A 80 -17.61 -8.48 -9.31
C PHE A 80 -18.08 -9.94 -9.23
N ASP A 81 -18.75 -10.43 -10.27
CA ASP A 81 -19.34 -11.78 -10.31
C ASP A 81 -18.39 -12.84 -10.88
N ALA A 82 -17.15 -12.48 -11.22
CA ALA A 82 -16.13 -13.38 -11.76
C ALA A 82 -15.52 -14.33 -10.69
N VAL A 83 -16.35 -14.84 -9.78
CA VAL A 83 -15.96 -15.63 -8.60
C VAL A 83 -15.18 -16.89 -8.98
N ASP A 84 -15.66 -17.68 -9.94
CA ASP A 84 -14.99 -18.91 -10.38
C ASP A 84 -13.62 -18.63 -10.99
N PHE A 85 -13.54 -17.56 -11.77
CA PHE A 85 -12.30 -17.13 -12.40
C PHE A 85 -11.27 -16.72 -11.33
N LEU A 86 -11.65 -15.86 -10.40
CA LEU A 86 -10.80 -15.40 -9.30
C LEU A 86 -10.40 -16.54 -8.35
N SER A 87 -11.29 -17.50 -8.13
CA SER A 87 -10.97 -18.74 -7.40
C SER A 87 -9.86 -19.54 -8.09
N GLY A 88 -9.87 -19.58 -9.43
CA GLY A 88 -8.77 -20.12 -10.23
C GLY A 88 -7.46 -19.34 -10.06
N ILE A 89 -7.50 -18.01 -10.10
CA ILE A 89 -6.32 -17.16 -9.85
C ILE A 89 -5.74 -17.45 -8.48
N LEU A 90 -6.56 -17.38 -7.43
CA LEU A 90 -6.16 -17.57 -6.05
C LEU A 90 -5.52 -18.95 -5.83
N ARG A 91 -6.13 -20.04 -6.33
CA ARG A 91 -5.56 -21.39 -6.20
C ARG A 91 -4.17 -21.51 -6.81
N ARG A 92 -3.93 -20.83 -7.94
CA ARG A 92 -2.63 -20.88 -8.63
C ARG A 92 -1.61 -20.01 -7.91
N SER A 93 -1.98 -18.78 -7.52
CA SER A 93 -1.01 -17.74 -7.18
C SER A 93 -0.72 -17.56 -5.69
N ARG A 94 -1.65 -17.95 -4.81
CA ARG A 94 -1.63 -17.58 -3.38
C ARG A 94 -0.39 -17.93 -2.58
N LEU A 95 0.40 -18.91 -3.06
CA LEU A 95 1.55 -19.46 -2.36
C LEU A 95 2.89 -18.87 -2.79
N TYR A 96 2.92 -17.93 -3.73
CA TYR A 96 4.20 -17.38 -4.20
C TYR A 96 4.13 -15.92 -4.63
N VAL A 97 2.93 -15.34 -4.77
CA VAL A 97 2.79 -13.89 -4.95
C VAL A 97 3.37 -13.18 -3.72
N ARG A 98 4.21 -12.18 -4.01
CA ARG A 98 4.88 -11.30 -3.05
C ARG A 98 4.26 -9.91 -3.05
N LYS A 99 3.85 -9.44 -4.22
CA LYS A 99 3.21 -8.13 -4.39
C LYS A 99 1.76 -8.28 -4.80
N LEU A 100 0.84 -7.66 -4.07
CA LEU A 100 -0.59 -7.68 -4.39
C LEU A 100 -1.10 -6.25 -4.55
N SER A 101 -1.69 -5.94 -5.70
CA SER A 101 -2.43 -4.70 -5.93
C SER A 101 -3.91 -5.02 -6.11
N CYS A 102 -4.79 -4.46 -5.29
CA CYS A 102 -6.22 -4.72 -5.40
C CYS A 102 -7.08 -3.69 -4.68
N ASP A 103 -8.37 -3.69 -5.01
CA ASP A 103 -9.39 -2.95 -4.28
C ASP A 103 -9.71 -3.63 -2.93
N LEU A 104 -10.07 -2.84 -1.91
CA LEU A 104 -10.50 -3.37 -0.60
C LEU A 104 -11.65 -4.36 -0.73
N ARG A 105 -12.57 -4.10 -1.66
CA ARG A 105 -13.70 -4.98 -1.95
C ARG A 105 -13.27 -6.38 -2.35
N PHE A 106 -12.20 -6.53 -3.15
CA PHE A 106 -11.66 -7.84 -3.50
C PHE A 106 -11.20 -8.59 -2.25
N LEU A 107 -10.44 -7.92 -1.38
CA LEU A 107 -10.00 -8.51 -0.12
C LEU A 107 -11.18 -8.91 0.75
N ALA A 108 -12.17 -8.03 0.93
CA ALA A 108 -13.36 -8.24 1.74
C ALA A 108 -14.17 -9.49 1.31
N TYR A 109 -14.14 -9.87 0.04
CA TYR A 109 -14.89 -11.02 -0.47
C TYR A 109 -14.02 -12.24 -0.80
N LEU A 110 -12.77 -12.29 -0.32
CA LEU A 110 -11.89 -13.44 -0.52
C LEU A 110 -12.46 -14.74 0.06
N ASP A 111 -13.30 -14.67 1.08
CA ASP A 111 -13.96 -15.83 1.68
C ASP A 111 -15.01 -16.49 0.78
N ARG A 112 -15.50 -15.78 -0.24
CA ARG A 112 -16.37 -16.34 -1.28
C ARG A 112 -15.60 -17.13 -2.33
N LEU A 113 -14.28 -16.94 -2.42
CA LEU A 113 -13.46 -17.60 -3.43
C LEU A 113 -13.11 -19.02 -2.99
N GLN A 114 -13.33 -19.98 -3.88
CA GLN A 114 -12.95 -21.35 -3.66
C GLN A 114 -11.43 -21.50 -3.79
N CYS A 115 -10.76 -21.62 -2.65
CA CYS A 115 -9.39 -22.08 -2.59
C CYS A 115 -9.31 -23.24 -1.60
N ASP A 116 -8.69 -24.35 -2.01
CA ASP A 116 -8.44 -25.53 -1.18
C ASP A 116 -7.41 -25.17 -0.09
N ARG A 117 -7.81 -24.30 0.84
CA ARG A 117 -7.00 -23.70 1.88
C ARG A 117 -7.14 -24.56 3.14
N GLU A 118 -6.00 -25.01 3.65
CA GLU A 118 -5.92 -25.63 4.97
C GLU A 118 -6.49 -24.68 6.04
N THR A 119 -7.18 -25.23 7.04
CA THR A 119 -8.02 -24.50 8.02
C THR A 119 -7.31 -23.34 8.74
N ASN A 120 -5.97 -23.32 8.81
CA ASN A 120 -5.19 -22.29 9.49
C ASN A 120 -4.27 -21.47 8.57
N ARG A 121 -4.28 -21.74 7.26
CA ARG A 121 -3.37 -21.07 6.34
C ARG A 121 -3.94 -19.73 5.90
N ARG A 122 -3.12 -18.68 5.88
CA ARG A 122 -3.55 -17.36 5.37
C ARG A 122 -3.89 -17.43 3.88
N TYR A 123 -4.78 -16.55 3.42
CA TYR A 123 -5.09 -16.43 1.99
C TYR A 123 -3.80 -16.15 1.21
N TRP A 124 -3.05 -15.13 1.64
CA TRP A 124 -1.80 -14.69 1.05
C TRP A 124 -0.66 -14.87 2.06
N SER A 125 0.03 -16.02 1.99
CA SER A 125 1.06 -16.35 2.97
C SER A 125 2.40 -15.65 2.73
N ASN A 126 2.66 -15.22 1.49
CA ASN A 126 3.97 -14.71 1.06
C ASN A 126 3.91 -13.27 0.51
N VAL A 127 2.74 -12.64 0.54
CA VAL A 127 2.61 -11.23 0.15
C VAL A 127 3.29 -10.40 1.23
N ASP A 128 4.34 -9.68 0.88
CA ASP A 128 5.08 -8.75 1.74
C ASP A 128 4.79 -7.29 1.37
N GLU A 129 4.35 -7.02 0.14
CA GLU A 129 3.96 -5.70 -0.35
C GLU A 129 2.49 -5.66 -0.81
N LEU A 130 1.69 -4.75 -0.23
CA LEU A 130 0.29 -4.55 -0.57
C LEU A 130 0.07 -3.15 -1.16
N TRP A 131 -0.56 -3.06 -2.33
CA TRP A 131 -1.16 -1.83 -2.84
C TRP A 131 -2.68 -1.94 -2.75
N LEU A 132 -3.27 -1.20 -1.83
CA LEU A 132 -4.69 -1.24 -1.51
C LEU A 132 -5.39 0.01 -2.04
N VAL A 133 -6.40 -0.18 -2.87
CA VAL A 133 -7.28 0.90 -3.32
C VAL A 133 -8.58 0.87 -2.50
N ILE A 134 -8.93 2.01 -1.91
CA ILE A 134 -10.18 2.21 -1.15
C ILE A 134 -11.05 3.16 -1.96
N ALA A 135 -12.11 2.62 -2.55
CA ALA A 135 -13.10 3.34 -3.34
C ALA A 135 -14.50 2.71 -3.20
N LYS A 136 -15.54 3.55 -3.18
CA LYS A 136 -16.94 3.19 -2.93
C LYS A 136 -17.13 2.32 -1.67
N LEU A 137 -16.55 2.75 -0.55
CA LEU A 137 -16.63 2.09 0.74
C LEU A 137 -18.03 2.28 1.36
N ASP A 138 -18.58 1.17 1.85
CA ASP A 138 -19.77 1.17 2.69
C ASP A 138 -19.50 0.38 3.98
N ASP A 139 -20.42 0.47 4.93
CA ASP A 139 -20.31 -0.24 6.21
C ASP A 139 -20.28 -1.76 6.01
N HIS A 140 -20.96 -2.28 4.99
CA HIS A 140 -21.00 -3.72 4.74
C HIS A 140 -19.62 -4.25 4.31
N ILE A 141 -18.96 -3.60 3.35
CA ILE A 141 -17.60 -3.93 2.89
C ILE A 141 -16.62 -3.79 4.05
N THR A 142 -16.75 -2.73 4.85
CA THR A 142 -15.90 -2.49 6.03
C THR A 142 -16.01 -3.63 7.03
N GLN A 143 -17.23 -3.97 7.47
CA GLN A 143 -17.43 -5.07 8.42
C GLN A 143 -16.99 -6.41 7.85
N LYS A 144 -17.22 -6.63 6.55
CA LYS A 144 -16.80 -7.85 5.89
C LYS A 144 -15.28 -7.98 5.87
N PHE A 145 -14.55 -6.92 5.49
CA PHE A 145 -13.10 -6.90 5.55
C PHE A 145 -12.59 -7.18 6.97
N LEU A 146 -13.10 -6.46 7.97
CA LEU A 146 -12.68 -6.64 9.37
C LEU A 146 -12.93 -8.08 9.86
N SER A 147 -13.99 -8.75 9.40
CA SER A 147 -14.28 -10.13 9.78
C SER A 147 -13.26 -11.15 9.26
N ILE A 148 -12.56 -10.84 8.17
CA ILE A 148 -11.61 -11.76 7.53
C ILE A 148 -10.17 -11.27 7.52
N GLU A 149 -9.91 -10.01 7.90
CA GLU A 149 -8.60 -9.35 7.94
C GLU A 149 -7.54 -10.29 8.53
N SER A 150 -7.88 -10.89 9.67
CA SER A 150 -6.95 -11.73 10.40
C SER A 150 -6.52 -12.97 9.61
N SER A 151 -7.27 -13.38 8.60
CA SER A 151 -6.98 -14.52 7.72
C SER A 151 -6.25 -14.15 6.43
N LEU A 152 -6.11 -12.86 6.11
CA LEU A 152 -5.59 -12.43 4.81
C LEU A 152 -4.09 -12.67 4.68
N PHE A 153 -3.31 -12.11 5.60
CA PHE A 153 -1.85 -12.04 5.49
C PHE A 153 -1.13 -12.69 6.67
N LEU A 154 0.06 -13.23 6.39
CA LEU A 154 0.96 -13.78 7.40
C LEU A 154 1.96 -12.74 7.91
N SER A 155 2.58 -12.01 6.99
CA SER A 155 3.50 -10.91 7.24
C SER A 155 3.26 -9.84 6.19
N LEU A 156 3.22 -8.56 6.56
CA LEU A 156 3.26 -7.43 5.62
C LEU A 156 4.41 -6.52 6.04
N GLN A 157 5.22 -6.12 5.06
CA GLN A 157 6.35 -5.20 5.26
C GLN A 157 6.04 -3.82 4.73
N GLU A 158 5.34 -3.73 3.60
CA GLU A 158 4.98 -2.46 2.98
C GLU A 158 3.51 -2.44 2.57
N MET A 159 2.84 -1.32 2.83
CA MET A 159 1.50 -1.03 2.34
C MET A 159 1.47 0.34 1.68
N THR A 160 1.04 0.37 0.42
CA THR A 160 0.57 1.59 -0.23
C THR A 160 -0.95 1.61 -0.20
N VAL A 161 -1.55 2.63 0.41
CA VAL A 161 -3.00 2.83 0.42
C VAL A 161 -3.37 4.05 -0.41
N GLN A 162 -4.31 3.87 -1.33
CA GLN A 162 -4.82 4.90 -2.22
C GLN A 162 -6.31 5.09 -1.95
N ILE A 163 -6.70 6.30 -1.55
CA ILE A 163 -8.03 6.59 -1.03
C ILE A 163 -8.76 7.55 -1.97
N HIS A 164 -9.91 7.13 -2.49
CA HIS A 164 -10.78 7.88 -3.40
C HIS A 164 -12.18 8.10 -2.80
N GLU A 165 -12.26 8.29 -1.48
CA GLU A 165 -13.50 8.48 -0.74
C GLU A 165 -13.71 9.93 -0.31
N GLY A 166 -14.98 10.31 -0.15
CA GLY A 166 -15.36 11.57 0.47
C GLY A 166 -15.27 11.57 2.00
N SER A 167 -15.72 12.65 2.61
CA SER A 167 -15.67 12.88 4.06
C SER A 167 -16.61 11.96 4.88
N THR A 168 -17.56 11.29 4.24
CA THR A 168 -18.58 10.47 4.93
C THR A 168 -18.08 9.11 5.42
N GLN A 169 -17.01 8.57 4.83
CA GLN A 169 -16.49 7.22 5.11
C GLN A 169 -15.24 7.24 5.99
N VAL A 170 -14.83 8.40 6.51
CA VAL A 170 -13.53 8.59 7.17
C VAL A 170 -13.31 7.63 8.35
N ASP A 171 -14.33 7.36 9.15
CA ASP A 171 -14.24 6.42 10.27
C ASP A 171 -14.07 4.98 9.79
N SER A 172 -14.77 4.59 8.72
CA SER A 172 -14.66 3.25 8.12
C SER A 172 -13.28 3.03 7.48
N ILE A 173 -12.72 4.07 6.86
CA ILE A 173 -11.35 4.06 6.32
C ILE A 173 -10.34 3.91 7.44
N ASP A 174 -10.45 4.70 8.52
CA ASP A 174 -9.54 4.60 9.66
C ASP A 174 -9.60 3.21 10.29
N ARG A 175 -10.79 2.64 10.48
CA ARG A 175 -10.96 1.28 11.02
C ARG A 175 -10.25 0.23 10.17
N VAL A 176 -10.35 0.32 8.85
CA VAL A 176 -9.67 -0.60 7.93
C VAL A 176 -8.15 -0.46 8.07
N ILE A 177 -7.62 0.75 7.94
CA ILE A 177 -6.17 1.00 8.00
C ILE A 177 -5.63 0.63 9.37
N SER A 178 -6.28 1.08 10.44
CA SER A 178 -5.89 0.79 11.83
C SER A 178 -5.88 -0.70 12.13
N SER A 179 -6.82 -1.48 11.59
CA SER A 179 -6.80 -2.94 11.78
C SER A 179 -5.54 -3.61 11.20
N ILE A 180 -5.07 -3.14 10.04
CA ILE A 180 -3.85 -3.63 9.40
C ILE A 180 -2.63 -3.18 10.20
N VAL A 181 -2.56 -1.90 10.59
CA VAL A 181 -1.43 -1.32 11.35
C VAL A 181 -1.28 -1.96 12.72
N GLN A 182 -2.39 -2.20 13.43
CA GLN A 182 -2.37 -2.89 14.73
C GLN A 182 -1.82 -4.31 14.61
N ARG A 183 -2.10 -4.99 13.49
CA ARG A 183 -1.60 -6.33 13.23
C ARG A 183 -0.14 -6.36 12.79
N PHE A 184 0.29 -5.35 12.03
CA PHE A 184 1.65 -5.23 11.50
C PHE A 184 2.28 -3.91 11.97
N PRO A 185 2.71 -3.81 13.24
CA PRO A 185 3.14 -2.53 13.84
C PRO A 185 4.39 -1.91 13.21
N ASN A 186 5.19 -2.69 12.48
CA ASN A 186 6.41 -2.24 11.81
C ASN A 186 6.24 -2.10 10.29
N ILE A 187 5.00 -1.99 9.81
CA ILE A 187 4.72 -1.85 8.37
C ILE A 187 5.11 -0.46 7.87
N ASP A 188 5.80 -0.40 6.72
CA ASP A 188 6.05 0.84 6.00
C ASP A 188 4.78 1.27 5.27
N ILE A 189 4.22 2.44 5.60
CA ILE A 189 2.99 2.93 4.99
C ILE A 189 3.26 4.10 4.05
N ASN A 190 2.87 3.93 2.78
CA ASN A 190 2.71 5.02 1.83
C ASN A 190 1.21 5.31 1.66
N MET A 191 0.80 6.56 1.78
CA MET A 191 -0.59 6.96 1.69
C MET A 191 -0.77 7.99 0.58
N GLU A 192 -1.73 7.73 -0.32
CA GLU A 192 -2.20 8.68 -1.33
C GLU A 192 -3.66 9.05 -1.06
N LEU A 193 -3.91 10.32 -0.74
CA LEU A 193 -5.26 10.87 -0.55
C LEU A 193 -5.66 11.65 -1.80
N HIS A 194 -6.73 11.22 -2.45
CA HIS A 194 -7.27 11.85 -3.66
C HIS A 194 -8.58 12.54 -3.29
N ALA A 195 -8.64 13.85 -3.50
CA ALA A 195 -9.80 14.64 -3.11
C ALA A 195 -10.10 15.75 -4.11
N SER A 196 -11.37 16.11 -4.21
CA SER A 196 -11.82 17.21 -5.08
C SER A 196 -11.73 18.58 -4.39
N ASN A 197 -11.78 18.58 -3.06
CA ASN A 197 -11.72 19.76 -2.20
C ASN A 197 -10.89 19.46 -0.96
N SER A 198 -10.46 20.49 -0.24
CA SER A 198 -9.57 20.32 0.90
C SER A 198 -10.27 19.80 2.17
N ASP A 199 -11.58 20.00 2.30
CA ASP A 199 -12.36 19.50 3.45
C ASP A 199 -12.33 17.97 3.55
N GLU A 200 -12.35 17.27 2.42
CA GLU A 200 -12.18 15.81 2.36
C GLU A 200 -10.82 15.37 2.94
N ILE A 201 -9.73 16.07 2.59
CA ILE A 201 -8.40 15.80 3.13
C ILE A 201 -8.36 16.06 4.63
N TYR A 202 -8.89 17.20 5.08
CA TYR A 202 -8.89 17.55 6.50
C TYR A 202 -9.70 16.56 7.33
N ALA A 203 -10.88 16.16 6.84
CA ALA A 203 -11.73 15.18 7.50
C ALA A 203 -11.01 13.82 7.64
N GLN A 204 -10.36 13.34 6.57
CA GLN A 204 -9.57 12.10 6.62
C GLN A 204 -8.42 12.19 7.61
N LEU A 205 -7.59 13.25 7.53
CA LEU A 205 -6.47 13.43 8.45
C LEU A 205 -6.91 13.55 9.91
N ASN A 206 -8.04 14.21 10.17
CA ASN A 206 -8.60 14.36 11.51
C ASN A 206 -9.18 13.04 12.07
N ALA A 207 -9.72 12.17 11.21
CA ALA A 207 -10.27 10.89 11.61
C ALA A 207 -9.18 9.86 11.91
N PHE A 208 -8.07 9.89 11.16
CA PHE A 208 -7.01 8.89 11.27
C PHE A 208 -6.45 8.74 12.69
N SER A 209 -6.27 7.49 13.09
CA SER A 209 -5.58 7.10 14.31
C SER A 209 -4.08 7.41 14.21
N LYS A 210 -3.40 7.42 15.36
CA LYS A 210 -1.95 7.60 15.43
C LYS A 210 -1.25 6.59 14.53
N MET A 211 -0.38 7.06 13.63
CA MET A 211 0.43 6.21 12.77
C MET A 211 1.70 6.91 12.29
N GLU A 212 2.65 6.14 11.79
CA GLU A 212 3.86 6.62 11.14
C GLU A 212 3.80 6.32 9.65
N LEU A 213 3.94 7.36 8.83
CA LEU A 213 3.87 7.28 7.38
C LEU A 213 5.26 7.48 6.79
N LYS A 214 5.73 6.46 6.06
CA LYS A 214 6.90 6.60 5.20
C LYS A 214 6.67 7.68 4.15
N LYS A 215 5.45 7.77 3.61
CA LYS A 215 5.07 8.81 2.65
C LYS A 215 3.60 9.17 2.76
N LEU A 216 3.32 10.47 2.70
CA LEU A 216 1.96 11.01 2.50
C LEU A 216 1.95 11.87 1.24
N LYS A 217 1.00 11.60 0.35
CA LYS A 217 0.78 12.34 -0.89
C LYS A 217 -0.65 12.80 -0.97
N LEU A 218 -0.84 14.10 -1.14
CA LEU A 218 -2.16 14.72 -1.29
C LEU A 218 -2.34 15.15 -2.74
N ILE A 219 -3.40 14.69 -3.39
CA ILE A 219 -3.64 14.87 -4.82
C ILE A 219 -5.01 15.51 -5.03
N CYS A 220 -5.00 16.68 -5.67
CA CYS A 220 -6.23 17.31 -6.13
C CYS A 220 -6.70 16.61 -7.40
N VAL A 221 -7.95 16.14 -7.43
CA VAL A 221 -8.56 15.56 -8.63
C VAL A 221 -9.59 16.49 -9.27
N SER A 222 -9.75 17.71 -8.75
CA SER A 222 -10.58 18.76 -9.37
C SER A 222 -9.92 19.30 -10.64
N TYR A 223 -10.76 19.67 -11.61
CA TYR A 223 -10.31 20.31 -12.85
C TYR A 223 -9.63 21.66 -12.58
N GLU A 224 -10.21 22.46 -11.68
CA GLU A 224 -9.57 23.66 -11.15
C GLU A 224 -8.92 23.35 -9.80
N PRO A 225 -7.62 23.66 -9.60
CA PRO A 225 -6.92 23.41 -8.35
C PRO A 225 -7.63 24.06 -7.15
N ALA A 226 -8.18 23.22 -6.27
CA ALA A 226 -8.80 23.68 -5.04
C ALA A 226 -7.74 24.25 -4.08
N ARG A 227 -8.16 25.16 -3.19
CA ARG A 227 -7.28 25.74 -2.17
C ARG A 227 -7.08 24.77 -1.01
N ILE A 228 -5.84 24.62 -0.56
CA ILE A 228 -5.46 23.77 0.58
C ILE A 228 -4.45 24.46 1.49
N SER A 229 -4.71 24.42 2.80
CA SER A 229 -3.89 25.04 3.84
C SER A 229 -2.89 24.03 4.39
N LEU A 230 -1.61 24.26 4.08
CA LEU A 230 -0.49 23.54 4.67
C LEU A 230 -0.47 23.69 6.20
N THR A 231 -0.78 24.89 6.72
CA THR A 231 -0.80 25.16 8.15
C THR A 231 -1.84 24.33 8.87
N LEU A 232 -3.04 24.19 8.29
CA LEU A 232 -4.08 23.34 8.85
C LEU A 232 -3.69 21.85 8.80
N ILE A 233 -3.07 21.39 7.71
CA ILE A 233 -2.54 20.03 7.62
C ILE A 233 -1.50 19.78 8.71
N ALA A 234 -0.56 20.70 8.90
CA ALA A 234 0.47 20.59 9.94
C ALA A 234 -0.15 20.44 11.34
N HIS A 235 -1.20 21.23 11.61
CA HIS A 235 -1.95 21.17 12.86
C HIS A 235 -2.64 19.83 13.05
N LEU A 236 -3.37 19.34 12.04
CA LEU A 236 -4.08 18.06 12.09
C LEU A 236 -3.12 16.89 12.29
N LEU A 237 -2.01 16.85 11.54
CA LEU A 237 -1.00 15.80 11.70
C LEU A 237 -0.42 15.80 13.11
N LYS A 238 -0.13 16.99 13.67
CA LYS A 238 0.37 17.12 15.05
C LYS A 238 -0.68 16.67 16.07
N GLN A 239 -1.92 17.12 15.92
CA GLN A 239 -3.04 16.80 16.81
C GLN A 239 -3.34 15.30 16.84
N ARG A 240 -3.24 14.64 15.68
CA ARG A 240 -3.48 13.19 15.53
C ARG A 240 -2.23 12.33 15.72
N ASN A 241 -1.09 12.96 15.99
CA ASN A 241 0.20 12.30 16.18
C ASN A 241 0.59 11.43 14.97
N ILE A 242 0.36 11.95 13.76
CA ILE A 242 0.69 11.30 12.49
C ILE A 242 2.06 11.81 12.05
N THR A 243 3.08 10.98 12.19
CA THR A 243 4.44 11.32 11.74
C THR A 243 4.57 11.01 10.26
N VAL A 244 5.14 11.93 9.48
CA VAL A 244 5.35 11.75 8.03
C VAL A 244 6.81 11.95 7.69
N HIS A 245 7.43 11.02 6.95
CA HIS A 245 8.83 11.15 6.52
C HIS A 245 8.97 11.83 5.15
N ASN A 246 8.08 11.53 4.22
CA ASN A 246 8.08 12.11 2.87
C ASN A 246 6.71 12.70 2.57
N PHE A 247 6.64 14.01 2.34
CA PHE A 247 5.40 14.70 2.08
C PHE A 247 5.34 15.21 0.63
N THR A 248 4.23 14.98 -0.08
CA THR A 248 4.05 15.45 -1.46
C THR A 248 2.67 16.09 -1.67
N PHE A 249 2.65 17.27 -2.30
CA PHE A 249 1.44 17.85 -2.88
C PHE A 249 1.45 17.71 -4.40
N ARG A 250 0.27 17.46 -4.96
CA ARG A 250 0.06 17.44 -6.39
C ARG A 250 -1.23 18.14 -6.79
N ASP A 251 -1.15 19.05 -7.77
CA ASP A 251 -2.29 19.69 -8.45
C ASP A 251 -3.17 20.60 -7.56
N TRP A 252 -2.72 20.97 -6.34
CA TRP A 252 -3.41 21.89 -5.44
C TRP A 252 -3.03 23.37 -5.62
N CYS A 253 -3.90 24.28 -5.18
CA CYS A 253 -3.55 25.67 -4.87
C CYS A 253 -3.20 25.79 -3.38
N ILE A 254 -1.93 26.03 -3.07
CA ILE A 254 -1.38 25.93 -1.72
C ILE A 254 -1.40 27.29 -1.02
N VAL A 255 -1.91 27.29 0.21
CA VAL A 255 -1.89 28.42 1.15
C VAL A 255 -1.22 28.04 2.46
N CYS A 256 -0.62 29.02 3.14
CA CYS A 256 -0.05 28.84 4.46
C CYS A 256 0.04 30.17 5.19
N GLU A 257 -0.06 30.12 6.51
CA GLU A 257 0.17 31.28 7.38
C GLU A 257 1.67 31.55 7.51
N PRO A 258 2.12 32.81 7.36
CA PRO A 258 3.53 33.17 7.55
C PRO A 258 3.95 32.94 9.00
N ASN A 259 5.22 32.59 9.22
CA ASN A 259 5.82 32.32 10.52
C ASN A 259 5.22 31.15 11.33
N GLU A 260 4.37 30.34 10.73
CA GLU A 260 3.89 29.08 11.29
C GLU A 260 4.71 27.89 10.79
N ALA A 261 4.89 26.89 11.65
CA ALA A 261 5.63 25.68 11.27
C ALA A 261 4.75 24.74 10.43
N LEU A 262 5.29 24.24 9.32
CA LEU A 262 4.56 23.39 8.37
C LEU A 262 4.60 21.90 8.75
N PHE A 263 5.51 21.51 9.63
CA PHE A 263 5.65 20.12 10.09
C PHE A 263 6.07 20.11 11.57
N HIS A 264 5.57 19.12 12.31
CA HIS A 264 5.90 18.93 13.73
C HIS A 264 6.98 17.86 13.95
N ASN A 265 7.42 17.20 12.88
CA ASN A 265 8.49 16.21 12.87
C ASN A 265 9.44 16.50 11.70
N LYS A 266 10.66 15.95 11.75
CA LYS A 266 11.64 16.09 10.67
C LYS A 266 11.18 15.31 9.44
N LEU A 267 11.19 15.99 8.29
CA LEU A 267 10.99 15.36 6.98
C LEU A 267 12.31 14.94 6.34
N ASN A 268 12.27 13.84 5.60
CA ASN A 268 13.32 13.46 4.65
C ASN A 268 13.13 14.19 3.31
N THR A 269 11.89 14.41 2.88
CA THR A 269 11.60 15.11 1.62
C THR A 269 10.25 15.82 1.68
N PHE A 270 10.21 17.06 1.20
CA PHE A 270 9.00 17.82 0.92
C PHE A 270 8.96 18.14 -0.59
N ARG A 271 7.91 17.72 -1.29
CA ARG A 271 7.76 17.90 -2.74
C ARG A 271 6.45 18.59 -3.08
N ILE A 272 6.54 19.61 -3.91
CA ILE A 272 5.39 20.28 -4.54
C ILE A 272 5.46 19.97 -6.03
N SER A 273 4.37 19.52 -6.66
CA SER A 273 4.35 19.14 -8.06
C SER A 273 3.08 19.64 -8.73
N SER A 274 3.22 20.46 -9.77
CA SER A 274 2.09 21.04 -10.51
C SER A 274 1.10 21.81 -9.63
N CYS A 275 1.59 22.47 -8.57
CA CYS A 275 0.75 23.27 -7.68
C CYS A 275 0.87 24.76 -7.97
N ASN A 276 -0.19 25.49 -7.64
CA ASN A 276 -0.14 26.94 -7.51
C ASN A 276 0.23 27.30 -6.08
N ILE A 277 1.02 28.35 -5.87
CA ILE A 277 1.36 28.86 -4.53
C ILE A 277 0.75 30.25 -4.44
N GLU A 278 -0.16 30.46 -3.48
CA GLU A 278 -0.88 31.74 -3.36
C GLU A 278 0.04 32.89 -2.93
N SER A 279 0.98 32.63 -2.00
CA SER A 279 1.99 33.60 -1.55
C SER A 279 3.33 32.91 -1.33
N VAL A 280 4.32 33.25 -2.15
CA VAL A 280 5.69 32.74 -2.03
C VAL A 280 6.37 33.24 -0.76
N ASP A 281 6.11 34.48 -0.35
CA ASP A 281 6.66 35.06 0.87
C ASP A 281 6.16 34.33 2.12
N SER A 282 4.86 34.02 2.17
CA SER A 282 4.26 33.27 3.28
C SER A 282 4.86 31.86 3.37
N LEU A 283 4.97 31.16 2.23
CA LEU A 283 5.58 29.83 2.18
C LEU A 283 7.05 29.85 2.61
N SER A 284 7.82 30.83 2.14
CA SER A 284 9.24 30.97 2.48
C SER A 284 9.43 31.23 3.98
N SER A 285 8.63 32.11 4.55
CA SER A 285 8.61 32.41 5.99
C SER A 285 8.25 31.17 6.83
N ALA A 286 7.22 30.42 6.43
CA ALA A 286 6.79 29.21 7.14
C ALA A 286 7.83 28.07 7.05
N LEU A 287 8.48 27.89 5.89
CA LEU A 287 9.57 26.93 5.72
C LEU A 287 10.78 27.29 6.59
N LEU A 288 11.17 28.58 6.63
CA LEU A 288 12.24 29.05 7.52
C LEU A 288 11.92 28.75 8.98
N LYS A 289 10.69 29.04 9.43
CA LYS A 289 10.25 28.71 10.80
C LYS A 289 10.36 27.22 11.10
N THR A 290 9.96 26.38 10.14
CA THR A 290 10.02 24.91 10.26
C THR A 290 11.45 24.42 10.44
N VAL A 291 12.41 24.96 9.66
CA VAL A 291 13.83 24.61 9.77
C VAL A 291 14.40 25.04 11.13
N MET A 292 14.11 26.27 11.57
CA MET A 292 14.61 26.77 12.86
C MET A 292 14.15 25.92 14.05
N LEU A 293 12.92 25.39 14.01
CA LEU A 293 12.42 24.49 15.06
C LEU A 293 13.16 23.14 15.04
N ALA A 294 13.41 22.58 13.86
CA ALA A 294 14.13 21.32 13.72
C ALA A 294 15.59 21.42 14.21
N GLU A 295 16.25 22.56 13.98
CA GLU A 295 17.60 22.81 14.49
C GLU A 295 17.63 22.95 16.02
N ASN A 296 16.65 23.65 16.60
CA ASN A 296 16.56 23.82 18.05
C ASN A 296 16.33 22.49 18.78
N ASP A 297 15.44 21.62 18.27
CA ASP A 297 15.23 20.27 18.81
C ASP A 297 16.51 19.40 18.73
N SER A 298 17.31 19.56 17.68
CA SER A 298 18.58 18.83 17.54
C SER A 298 19.67 19.31 18.50
N SER A 299 19.67 20.60 18.86
CA SER A 299 20.63 21.19 19.80
C SER A 299 20.35 20.84 21.27
N LEU A 300 19.08 20.58 21.62
CA LEU A 300 18.68 20.10 22.96
C LEU A 300 18.98 18.60 23.17
N GLY A 301 19.15 17.82 22.10
CA GLY A 301 19.61 16.42 22.14
C GLY A 301 21.12 16.25 22.35
N GLY A 302 21.89 17.35 22.37
CA GLY A 302 23.36 17.35 22.46
C GLY A 302 23.96 17.74 23.81
N ILE A 303 23.15 18.13 24.80
CA ILE A 303 23.64 18.54 26.13
C ILE A 303 23.34 17.42 27.14
N ASN A 304 24.11 16.34 27.06
CA ASN A 304 24.28 15.39 28.17
C ASN A 304 25.59 14.62 28.01
N VAL A 305 26.71 15.35 27.93
CA VAL A 305 28.04 14.77 28.14
C VAL A 305 28.89 15.78 28.93
N LEU A 306 29.14 15.41 30.19
CA LEU A 306 30.25 15.83 31.07
C LEU A 306 30.25 17.28 31.59
N ASN A 307 29.50 17.52 32.67
CA ASN A 307 30.00 18.33 33.78
C ASN A 307 29.88 17.51 35.07
N ASN A 308 30.88 16.65 35.30
CA ASN A 308 31.19 16.11 36.62
C ASN A 308 32.66 15.63 36.59
N SER A 309 33.57 16.55 36.90
CA SER A 309 34.87 16.21 37.51
C SER A 309 35.53 17.46 38.09
N THR A 310 34.90 18.01 39.13
CA THR A 310 35.67 18.60 40.22
C THR A 310 35.71 17.58 41.36
N GLU A 311 36.89 17.46 41.97
CA GLU A 311 37.23 16.61 43.12
C GLU A 311 37.64 15.17 42.81
N ASN A 312 38.95 14.98 42.58
CA ASN A 312 39.80 14.42 43.62
C ASN A 312 41.27 14.49 43.21
N GLY A 313 42.05 15.22 44.00
CA GLY A 313 43.50 15.23 43.88
C GLY A 313 44.11 13.89 44.31
N LYS A 314 45.24 13.54 43.69
CA LYS A 314 46.39 12.94 44.37
C LYS A 314 47.62 12.99 43.47
N PHE A 315 48.61 13.71 43.97
CA PHE A 315 50.05 13.57 43.80
C PHE A 315 50.51 12.23 43.22
N PHE A 316 51.47 12.28 42.28
CA PHE A 316 52.80 11.68 42.46
C PHE A 316 53.83 12.32 41.50
N SER A 317 55.00 12.64 42.06
CA SER A 317 56.19 13.12 41.35
C SER A 317 57.26 12.02 41.26
N HIS A 318 58.22 12.27 40.37
CA HIS A 318 59.54 11.63 40.18
C HIS A 318 59.54 10.24 39.51
N LYS A 319 60.34 9.97 38.47
CA LYS A 319 61.60 10.58 37.98
C LYS A 319 61.58 10.77 36.47
#